data_AF-A0A382B9T1-F1
#
_entry.id   AF-A0A382B9T1-F1
#
_cell.length_a   1.000
_cell.length_b   1.000
_cell.length_c   1.000
_cell.angle_alpha   90.00
_cell.angle_beta   90.00
_cell.angle_gamma   90.00
#
_symmetry.space_group_name_H-M   'P 1'
#
loop_
_entity.id
_entity.type
_entity.pdbx_description
1 polymer ?
#
loop_
_entity_poly.entity_id
_entity_poly.type
_entity_poly.pdbx_seq_one_letter_code
_entity_poly.pdbx_strand_id
1 'polypeptide(L)'
;VKTAIFVIIINCVAGLYGQTINRYGTTAANFLEIGIGSGPSAMGEAYVAVANDVSSIYWNPAGLANLSKPSALFMVQPWLVDIDMLFAGGAVVVPRIGVFGLGITHLDYGEMDVTTLEYQDGTGERFKATDMAASFTFSRKIVSWFSFGSSMKYVRSNIWHSSASAFAVDLGVLVNTKFFSFTGKRDDGLNIGMSISNYGTRMK
;
A
#
# COMPACT_ATOMS: atom_id res chain seq x y z
N VAL A 1 -15.95 -36.55 30.51
CA VAL A 1 -14.99 -35.42 30.39
C VAL A 1 -15.64 -34.36 29.52
N LYS A 2 -16.20 -33.30 30.12
CA LYS A 2 -16.87 -32.21 29.39
C LYS A 2 -15.87 -31.08 29.21
N THR A 3 -15.39 -30.90 27.99
CA THR A 3 -14.49 -29.80 27.62
C THR A 3 -15.34 -28.55 27.40
N ALA A 4 -15.28 -27.61 28.34
CA ALA A 4 -15.93 -26.31 28.21
C ALA A 4 -15.04 -25.39 27.35
N ILE A 5 -15.56 -24.94 26.21
CA ILE A 5 -14.93 -23.93 25.35
C ILE A 5 -15.29 -22.58 25.96
N PHE A 6 -14.30 -21.89 26.52
CA PHE A 6 -14.46 -20.56 27.08
C PHE A 6 -14.11 -19.53 26.00
N VAL A 7 -15.14 -18.96 25.36
CA VAL A 7 -14.97 -17.84 24.41
C VAL A 7 -14.83 -16.56 25.23
N ILE A 8 -13.61 -16.07 25.38
CA ILE A 8 -13.34 -14.76 26.01
C ILE A 8 -13.49 -13.69 24.92
N ILE A 9 -14.60 -12.98 24.92
CA ILE A 9 -14.78 -11.74 24.17
C ILE A 9 -14.17 -10.61 25.00
N ILE A 10 -12.92 -10.24 24.72
CA ILE A 10 -12.32 -9.01 25.25
C ILE A 10 -12.95 -7.83 24.50
N ASN A 11 -13.90 -7.15 25.15
CA ASN A 11 -14.35 -5.83 24.76
C ASN A 11 -13.32 -4.81 25.27
N CYS A 12 -12.32 -4.52 24.46
CA CYS A 12 -11.36 -3.46 24.74
C CYS A 12 -12.01 -2.13 24.35
N VAL A 13 -12.72 -1.51 25.29
CA VAL A 13 -13.18 -0.12 25.16
C VAL A 13 -11.96 0.78 25.38
N ALA A 14 -11.10 0.86 24.37
CA ALA A 14 -10.08 1.89 24.32
C ALA A 14 -10.79 3.23 24.06
N GLY A 15 -10.62 4.20 24.95
CA GLY A 15 -11.03 5.58 24.68
C GLY A 15 -10.35 6.04 23.39
N LEU A 16 -11.11 6.11 22.30
CA LEU A 16 -10.66 6.64 21.03
C LEU A 16 -10.41 8.13 21.21
N TYR A 17 -9.17 8.49 21.52
CA TYR A 17 -8.71 9.86 21.30
C TYR A 17 -8.74 10.08 19.78
N GLY A 18 -9.78 10.75 19.31
CA GLY A 18 -9.85 11.19 17.92
C GLY A 18 -8.60 12.01 17.62
N GLN A 19 -7.75 11.51 16.72
CA GLN A 19 -6.62 12.30 16.24
C GLN A 19 -7.18 13.55 15.59
N THR A 20 -6.76 14.72 16.08
CA THR A 20 -7.07 15.99 15.43
C THR A 20 -6.29 16.01 14.12
N ILE A 21 -6.98 15.78 13.01
CA ILE A 21 -6.39 15.79 11.66
C ILE A 21 -6.01 17.24 11.35
N ASN A 22 -4.72 17.56 11.48
CA ASN A 22 -4.20 18.87 11.13
C ASN A 22 -3.84 18.89 9.63
N ARG A 23 -4.35 19.90 8.90
CA ARG A 23 -4.08 20.23 7.48
C ARG A 23 -4.90 19.51 6.40
N TYR A 24 -6.24 19.63 6.46
CA TYR A 24 -7.12 19.37 5.32
C TYR A 24 -6.63 20.08 4.04
N GLY A 25 -6.69 19.39 2.90
CA GLY A 25 -6.48 19.98 1.56
C GLY A 25 -5.06 20.40 1.20
N THR A 26 -4.06 20.17 2.06
CA THR A 26 -2.65 20.45 1.74
C THR A 26 -1.86 19.19 1.36
N THR A 27 -2.48 18.02 1.49
CA THR A 27 -1.90 16.75 1.07
C THR A 27 -2.03 16.63 -0.44
N ALA A 28 -0.90 16.36 -1.09
CA ALA A 28 -0.84 16.01 -2.51
C ALA A 28 -0.67 14.49 -2.64
N ALA A 29 -0.98 13.94 -3.82
CA ALA A 29 -0.88 12.51 -4.12
C ALA A 29 -1.85 11.59 -3.31
N ASN A 30 -3.12 11.99 -3.18
CA ASN A 30 -4.16 11.21 -2.48
C ASN A 30 -4.40 9.82 -3.11
N PHE A 31 -4.01 9.61 -4.37
CA PHE A 31 -4.09 8.27 -5.00
C PHE A 31 -3.28 7.20 -4.25
N LEU A 32 -2.29 7.59 -3.45
CA LEU A 32 -1.49 6.70 -2.61
C LEU A 32 -2.26 6.16 -1.39
N GLU A 33 -3.49 6.62 -1.16
CA GLU A 33 -4.40 6.10 -0.14
C GLU A 33 -5.33 5.02 -0.70
N ILE A 34 -5.46 4.90 -2.02
CA ILE A 34 -6.32 3.88 -2.64
C ILE A 34 -5.57 2.54 -2.61
N GLY A 35 -6.06 1.58 -1.82
CA GLY A 35 -5.44 0.28 -1.64
C GLY A 35 -5.33 -0.55 -2.93
N ILE A 36 -4.30 -1.40 -3.01
CA ILE A 36 -4.13 -2.34 -4.11
C ILE A 36 -4.45 -3.78 -3.72
N GLY A 37 -5.05 -4.53 -4.66
CA GLY A 37 -5.24 -5.98 -4.56
C GLY A 37 -6.54 -6.39 -3.87
N SER A 38 -7.19 -7.42 -4.41
CA SER A 38 -8.51 -7.87 -3.95
C SER A 38 -8.51 -8.42 -2.52
N GLY A 39 -7.46 -9.16 -2.13
CA GLY A 39 -7.31 -9.69 -0.76
C GLY A 39 -7.21 -8.57 0.29
N PRO A 40 -6.27 -7.63 0.14
CA PRO A 40 -6.19 -6.44 0.99
C PRO A 40 -7.50 -5.64 1.04
N SER A 41 -8.12 -5.35 -0.11
CA SER A 41 -9.39 -4.61 -0.17
C SER A 41 -10.53 -5.35 0.55
N ALA A 42 -10.62 -6.68 0.42
CA ALA A 42 -11.64 -7.49 1.09
C ALA A 42 -11.47 -7.52 2.63
N MET A 43 -10.27 -7.21 3.14
CA MET A 43 -10.00 -7.06 4.57
C MET A 43 -10.16 -5.62 5.07
N GLY A 44 -10.79 -4.75 4.27
CA GLY A 44 -10.91 -3.32 4.60
C GLY A 44 -9.54 -2.65 4.69
N GLU A 45 -8.62 -3.03 3.81
CA GLU A 45 -7.26 -2.47 3.71
C GLU A 45 -6.35 -2.73 4.94
N ALA A 46 -6.79 -3.60 5.86
CA ALA A 46 -6.02 -4.00 7.04
C ALA A 46 -4.97 -5.10 6.73
N TYR A 47 -4.01 -4.80 5.83
CA TYR A 47 -3.11 -5.83 5.26
C TYR A 47 -1.67 -5.82 5.80
N VAL A 48 -1.29 -4.82 6.62
CA VAL A 48 0.12 -4.57 7.02
C VAL A 48 0.82 -5.78 7.64
N ALA A 49 0.14 -6.55 8.51
CA ALA A 49 0.72 -7.68 9.24
C ALA A 49 0.68 -9.01 8.47
N VAL A 50 -0.10 -9.09 7.39
CA VAL A 50 -0.34 -10.31 6.62
C VAL A 50 0.21 -10.24 5.20
N ALA A 51 0.81 -9.11 4.81
CA ALA A 51 1.47 -8.91 3.53
C ALA A 51 2.54 -9.98 3.26
N ASN A 52 2.36 -10.74 2.18
CA ASN A 52 3.21 -11.89 1.84
C ASN A 52 3.39 -12.14 0.34
N ASP A 53 2.87 -11.27 -0.52
CA ASP A 53 2.99 -11.36 -1.98
C ASP A 53 3.58 -10.08 -2.60
N VAL A 54 3.50 -9.91 -3.93
CA VAL A 54 4.01 -8.72 -4.63
C VAL A 54 3.29 -7.43 -4.21
N SER A 55 2.04 -7.49 -3.74
CA SER A 55 1.33 -6.32 -3.21
C SER A 55 1.98 -5.75 -1.95
N SER A 56 2.86 -6.53 -1.29
CA SER A 56 3.71 -6.05 -0.18
C SER A 56 4.55 -4.83 -0.54
N ILE A 57 4.85 -4.61 -1.83
CA ILE A 57 5.52 -3.39 -2.31
C ILE A 57 4.75 -2.13 -1.89
N TYR A 58 3.41 -2.18 -1.88
CA TYR A 58 2.54 -1.09 -1.47
C TYR A 58 2.20 -1.13 0.03
N TRP A 59 1.83 -2.31 0.56
CA TRP A 59 1.27 -2.42 1.90
C TRP A 59 2.32 -2.42 3.02
N ASN A 60 3.36 -3.26 2.88
CA ASN A 60 4.43 -3.39 3.87
C ASN A 60 5.65 -4.01 3.18
N PRO A 61 6.71 -3.23 2.91
CA PRO A 61 7.91 -3.72 2.26
C PRO A 61 8.46 -5.02 2.87
N ALA A 62 8.41 -5.18 4.21
CA ALA A 62 8.91 -6.40 4.86
C ALA A 62 8.17 -7.69 4.44
N GLY A 63 6.92 -7.58 3.99
CA GLY A 63 6.12 -8.70 3.48
C GLY A 63 6.74 -9.38 2.27
N LEU A 64 7.45 -8.60 1.43
CA LEU A 64 8.08 -9.11 0.22
C LEU A 64 9.18 -10.15 0.51
N ALA A 65 9.77 -10.11 1.71
CA ALA A 65 10.77 -11.08 2.15
C ALA A 65 10.22 -12.51 2.34
N ASN A 66 8.89 -12.69 2.32
CA ASN A 66 8.24 -14.00 2.42
C ASN A 66 8.08 -14.70 1.07
N LEU A 67 8.36 -14.01 -0.05
CA LEU A 67 8.36 -14.64 -1.37
C LEU A 67 9.47 -15.69 -1.49
N SER A 68 9.09 -16.88 -1.95
CA SER A 68 10.02 -18.00 -2.19
C SER A 68 10.43 -18.13 -3.65
N LYS A 69 9.67 -17.53 -4.57
CA LYS A 69 9.87 -17.60 -6.02
C LYS A 69 9.68 -16.21 -6.63
N PRO A 70 10.29 -15.92 -7.79
CA PRO A 70 9.94 -14.75 -8.57
C PRO A 70 8.45 -14.73 -8.85
N SER A 71 7.82 -13.57 -8.73
CA SER A 71 6.37 -13.41 -8.86
C SER A 71 6.05 -12.06 -9.49
N ALA A 72 4.92 -11.98 -10.19
CA ALA A 72 4.39 -10.74 -10.73
C ALA A 72 2.91 -10.61 -10.35
N LEU A 73 2.45 -9.37 -10.23
CA LEU A 73 1.08 -9.02 -9.91
C LEU A 73 0.64 -7.88 -10.81
N PHE A 74 -0.52 -8.05 -11.44
CA PHE A 74 -1.18 -7.03 -12.24
C PHE A 74 -2.59 -6.87 -11.71
N MET A 75 -3.02 -5.62 -11.56
CA MET A 75 -4.34 -5.26 -11.07
C MET A 75 -4.84 -4.06 -11.87
N VAL A 76 -6.12 -4.13 -12.23
CA VAL A 76 -6.90 -3.02 -12.78
C VAL A 76 -8.13 -2.88 -11.92
N GLN A 77 -8.44 -1.65 -11.51
CA GLN A 77 -9.52 -1.32 -10.61
C GLN A 77 -10.22 -0.05 -11.13
N PRO A 78 -11.38 -0.24 -11.80
CA PRO A 78 -12.28 0.88 -12.05
C PRO A 78 -12.72 1.49 -10.72
N TRP A 79 -12.71 2.80 -10.66
CA TRP A 79 -13.04 3.60 -9.48
C TRP A 79 -14.19 4.57 -9.80
N LEU A 80 -14.57 5.40 -8.84
CA LEU A 80 -15.69 6.32 -9.03
C LEU A 80 -15.38 7.35 -10.14
N VAL A 81 -16.42 7.77 -10.87
CA VAL A 81 -16.36 8.86 -11.86
C VAL A 81 -15.34 8.57 -12.97
N ASP A 82 -15.40 7.37 -13.56
CA ASP A 82 -14.54 6.93 -14.67
C ASP A 82 -13.02 7.06 -14.40
N ILE A 83 -12.64 7.06 -13.13
CA ILE A 83 -11.25 6.98 -12.70
C ILE A 83 -10.81 5.52 -12.80
N ASP A 84 -9.66 5.27 -13.44
CA ASP A 84 -9.08 3.93 -13.53
C ASP A 84 -7.76 3.86 -12.76
N MET A 85 -7.65 2.86 -11.88
CA MET A 85 -6.42 2.56 -11.17
C MET A 85 -5.77 1.30 -11.74
N LEU A 86 -4.48 1.36 -11.99
CA LEU A 86 -3.66 0.23 -12.41
C LEU A 86 -2.49 0.04 -11.45
N PHE A 87 -2.24 -1.21 -11.07
CA PHE A 87 -1.00 -1.61 -10.43
C PHE A 87 -0.32 -2.72 -11.23
N ALA A 88 0.96 -2.56 -11.48
CA ALA A 88 1.81 -3.59 -12.06
C ALA A 88 3.08 -3.70 -11.22
N GLY A 89 3.38 -4.91 -10.76
CA GLY A 89 4.55 -5.16 -9.93
C GLY A 89 5.18 -6.51 -10.21
N GLY A 90 6.47 -6.61 -9.93
CA GLY A 90 7.26 -7.82 -10.05
C GLY A 90 8.27 -7.90 -8.93
N ALA A 91 8.60 -9.12 -8.51
CA ALA A 91 9.60 -9.37 -7.49
C ALA A 91 10.48 -10.55 -7.88
N VAL A 92 11.77 -10.43 -7.56
CA VAL A 92 12.79 -11.46 -7.79
C VAL A 92 13.46 -11.81 -6.48
N VAL A 93 13.54 -13.12 -6.21
CA VAL A 93 14.18 -13.66 -5.01
C VAL A 93 15.65 -13.94 -5.34
N VAL A 94 16.56 -13.29 -4.62
CA VAL A 94 18.00 -13.47 -4.78
C VAL A 94 18.55 -14.25 -3.58
N PRO A 95 18.93 -15.52 -3.76
CA PRO A 95 19.39 -16.37 -2.67
C PRO A 95 20.50 -15.73 -1.83
N ARG A 96 20.37 -15.80 -0.50
CA ARG A 96 21.29 -15.23 0.51
C ARG A 96 21.32 -13.70 0.62
N ILE A 97 20.75 -12.97 -0.34
CA ILE A 97 20.72 -11.49 -0.33
C ILE A 97 19.37 -10.98 0.18
N GLY A 98 18.27 -11.41 -0.42
CA GLY A 98 16.93 -10.92 -0.12
C GLY A 98 16.02 -10.96 -1.34
N VAL A 99 14.99 -10.14 -1.32
CA VAL A 99 14.00 -10.01 -2.39
C VAL A 99 14.00 -8.57 -2.88
N PHE A 100 14.10 -8.41 -4.20
CA PHE A 100 13.96 -7.10 -4.85
C PHE A 100 12.60 -7.04 -5.53
N GLY A 101 11.93 -5.90 -5.41
CA GLY A 101 10.63 -5.64 -6.00
C GLY A 101 10.64 -4.34 -6.80
N LEU A 102 9.86 -4.32 -7.87
CA LEU A 102 9.51 -3.13 -8.62
C LEU A 102 7.99 -3.06 -8.70
N GLY A 103 7.42 -1.89 -8.50
CA GLY A 103 5.97 -1.67 -8.60
C GLY A 103 5.68 -0.32 -9.23
N ILE A 104 4.64 -0.26 -10.05
CA ILE A 104 4.11 0.96 -10.63
C ILE A 104 2.63 0.98 -10.30
N THR A 105 2.20 2.05 -9.62
CA THR A 105 0.80 2.41 -9.45
C THR A 105 0.51 3.59 -10.37
N HIS A 106 -0.56 3.50 -11.14
CA HIS A 106 -1.03 4.56 -12.02
C HIS A 106 -2.50 4.83 -11.73
N LEU A 107 -2.88 6.10 -11.65
CA LEU A 107 -4.27 6.53 -11.56
C LEU A 107 -4.55 7.47 -12.71
N ASP A 108 -5.56 7.13 -13.51
CA ASP A 108 -6.03 7.92 -14.64
C ASP A 108 -7.40 8.51 -14.28
N TYR A 109 -7.52 9.84 -14.32
CA TYR A 109 -8.76 10.53 -14.00
C TYR A 109 -9.70 10.69 -15.20
N GLY A 110 -9.33 10.14 -16.35
CA GLY A 110 -10.08 10.30 -17.59
C GLY A 110 -9.89 11.68 -18.22
N GLU A 111 -10.68 11.92 -19.26
CA GLU A 111 -10.71 13.21 -19.97
C GLU A 111 -11.90 14.04 -19.47
N MET A 112 -11.60 15.26 -19.06
CA MET A 112 -12.58 16.23 -18.58
C MET A 112 -12.62 17.43 -19.52
N ASP A 113 -13.80 18.02 -19.68
CA ASP A 113 -13.97 19.20 -20.51
C ASP A 113 -13.52 20.46 -19.73
N VAL A 114 -12.82 21.35 -20.41
CA VAL A 114 -12.44 22.65 -19.85
C VAL A 114 -13.67 23.53 -19.80
N THR A 115 -14.04 24.05 -18.64
CA THR A 115 -15.19 24.95 -18.46
C THR A 115 -14.72 26.35 -18.08
N THR A 116 -15.47 27.36 -18.53
CA THR A 116 -15.25 28.76 -18.17
C THR A 116 -16.58 29.41 -17.78
N LEU A 117 -16.54 30.64 -17.25
CA LEU A 117 -17.76 31.37 -16.93
C LEU A 117 -18.67 31.60 -18.15
N GLU A 118 -18.08 31.73 -19.33
CA GLU A 118 -18.78 31.92 -20.60
C GLU A 118 -19.28 30.60 -21.20
N TYR A 119 -18.52 29.52 -21.02
CA TYR A 119 -18.80 28.19 -21.57
C TYR A 119 -18.85 27.14 -20.45
N GLN A 120 -20.01 27.07 -19.79
CA GLN A 120 -20.23 26.19 -18.64
C GLN A 120 -20.40 24.71 -19.03
N ASP A 121 -20.90 24.46 -20.25
CA ASP A 121 -21.03 23.10 -20.83
C ASP A 121 -19.75 22.62 -21.54
N GLY A 122 -18.66 23.39 -21.44
CA GLY A 122 -17.36 23.08 -22.04
C GLY A 122 -16.96 24.04 -23.16
N THR A 123 -15.67 24.37 -23.24
CA THR A 123 -15.07 25.23 -24.27
C THR A 123 -14.79 24.48 -25.59
N GLY A 124 -14.95 23.15 -25.61
CA GLY A 124 -14.50 22.27 -26.69
C GLY A 124 -13.07 21.76 -26.52
N GLU A 125 -12.33 22.25 -25.52
CA GLU A 125 -11.03 21.70 -25.12
C GLU A 125 -11.21 20.63 -24.04
N ARG A 126 -10.36 19.60 -24.08
CA ARG A 126 -10.31 18.54 -23.07
C ARG A 126 -8.96 18.53 -22.37
N PHE A 127 -8.97 18.25 -21.08
CA PHE A 127 -7.76 18.04 -20.30
C PHE A 127 -7.78 16.69 -19.61
N LYS A 128 -6.58 16.17 -19.35
CA LYS A 128 -6.35 14.90 -18.68
C LYS A 128 -5.55 15.13 -17.40
N ALA A 129 -5.89 14.39 -16.36
CA ALA A 129 -5.11 14.32 -15.14
C ALA A 129 -4.65 12.87 -14.91
N THR A 130 -3.38 12.69 -14.54
CA THR A 130 -2.83 11.37 -14.22
C THR A 130 -1.85 11.47 -13.06
N ASP A 131 -1.88 10.44 -12.21
CA ASP A 131 -0.95 10.25 -11.12
C ASP A 131 -0.18 8.92 -11.31
N MET A 132 1.06 8.89 -10.85
CA MET A 132 1.91 7.72 -10.94
C MET A 132 2.85 7.64 -9.74
N ALA A 133 3.03 6.42 -9.21
CA ALA A 133 4.07 6.10 -8.25
C ALA A 133 4.87 4.89 -8.73
N ALA A 134 6.16 5.08 -8.95
CA ALA A 134 7.11 3.99 -9.19
C ALA A 134 7.85 3.67 -7.88
N SER A 135 7.91 2.40 -7.53
CA SER A 135 8.51 1.92 -6.27
C SER A 135 9.58 0.88 -6.56
N PHE A 136 10.72 1.00 -5.90
CA PHE A 136 11.77 -0.01 -5.84
C PHE A 136 11.93 -0.48 -4.40
N THR A 137 11.69 -1.75 -4.17
CA THR A 137 11.65 -2.36 -2.84
C THR A 137 12.79 -3.34 -2.67
N PHE A 138 13.44 -3.28 -1.51
CA PHE A 138 14.35 -4.33 -1.05
C PHE A 138 13.86 -4.85 0.29
N SER A 139 13.81 -6.17 0.42
CA SER A 139 13.32 -6.82 1.63
C SER A 139 14.13 -8.05 1.97
N ARG A 140 14.34 -8.29 3.25
CA ARG A 140 15.13 -9.42 3.73
C ARG A 140 14.58 -9.98 5.02
N LYS A 141 14.50 -11.30 5.06
CA LYS A 141 14.32 -12.06 6.30
C LYS A 141 15.66 -12.10 7.04
N ILE A 142 15.77 -11.36 8.14
CA ILE A 142 17.01 -11.28 8.93
C ILE A 142 17.19 -12.56 9.74
N VAL A 143 16.09 -13.03 10.34
CA VAL A 143 15.97 -14.32 11.04
C VAL A 143 14.60 -14.91 10.72
N SER A 144 14.40 -16.20 11.03
CA SER A 144 13.17 -16.93 10.65
C SER A 144 11.86 -16.27 11.09
N TRP A 145 11.91 -15.44 12.12
CA TRP A 145 10.75 -14.78 12.74
C TRP A 145 10.71 -13.26 12.54
N PHE A 146 11.71 -12.66 11.88
CA PHE A 146 11.80 -11.21 11.69
C PHE A 146 12.22 -10.88 10.26
N SER A 147 11.39 -10.06 9.61
CA SER A 147 11.65 -9.52 8.28
C SER A 147 11.67 -8.00 8.33
N PHE A 148 12.58 -7.43 7.55
CA PHE A 148 12.69 -6.00 7.33
C PHE A 148 12.57 -5.70 5.83
N GLY A 149 12.02 -4.55 5.48
CA GLY A 149 12.02 -4.07 4.11
C GLY A 149 12.01 -2.55 4.04
N SER A 150 12.50 -2.05 2.92
CA SER A 150 12.51 -0.64 2.58
C SER A 150 12.11 -0.45 1.11
N SER A 151 11.35 0.59 0.82
CA SER A 151 11.00 0.97 -0.55
C SER A 151 11.44 2.41 -0.83
N MET A 152 11.93 2.67 -2.02
CA MET A 152 12.11 4.02 -2.56
C MET A 152 11.01 4.26 -3.58
N LYS A 153 10.32 5.40 -3.47
CA LYS A 153 9.17 5.75 -4.30
C LYS A 153 9.41 7.07 -5.00
N TYR A 154 9.15 7.10 -6.29
CA TYR A 154 9.06 8.32 -7.10
C TYR A 154 7.60 8.54 -7.47
N VAL A 155 7.06 9.66 -7.01
CA VAL A 155 5.67 10.06 -7.20
C VAL A 155 5.63 11.20 -8.20
N ARG A 156 4.74 11.12 -9.18
CA ARG A 156 4.51 12.17 -10.17
C ARG A 156 3.02 12.36 -10.37
N SER A 157 2.60 13.62 -10.41
CA SER A 157 1.26 14.05 -10.74
C SER A 157 1.31 14.98 -11.95
N ASN A 158 0.39 14.82 -12.88
CA ASN A 158 0.25 15.67 -14.05
C ASN A 158 -1.21 16.07 -14.22
N ILE A 159 -1.48 17.37 -14.27
CA ILE A 159 -2.82 17.93 -14.49
C ILE A 159 -2.69 18.96 -15.61
N TRP A 160 -3.24 18.64 -16.78
CA TRP A 160 -3.19 19.48 -17.96
C TRP A 160 -1.75 19.94 -18.32
N HIS A 161 -1.39 21.18 -18.01
CA HIS A 161 -0.06 21.77 -18.25
C HIS A 161 0.83 21.88 -16.99
N SER A 162 0.34 21.41 -15.84
CA SER A 162 1.06 21.42 -14.59
C SER A 162 1.51 20.01 -14.23
N SER A 163 2.74 19.87 -13.72
CA SER A 163 3.23 18.61 -13.20
C SER A 163 3.97 18.84 -11.90
N ALA A 164 3.83 17.91 -10.97
CA ALA A 164 4.57 17.91 -9.72
C ALA A 164 5.18 16.53 -9.45
N SER A 165 6.31 16.49 -8.76
CA SER A 165 7.01 15.27 -8.40
C SER A 165 7.53 15.28 -6.97
N ALA A 166 7.68 14.09 -6.38
CA ALA A 166 8.28 13.89 -5.07
C ALA A 166 9.01 12.54 -4.99
N PHE A 167 9.95 12.48 -4.06
CA PHE A 167 10.56 11.23 -3.63
C PHE A 167 10.09 10.89 -2.22
N ALA A 168 9.84 9.61 -1.97
CA ALA A 168 9.48 9.09 -0.67
C ALA A 168 10.18 7.77 -0.37
N VAL A 169 10.22 7.42 0.90
CA VAL A 169 10.73 6.14 1.40
C VAL A 169 9.66 5.49 2.26
N ASP A 170 9.52 4.18 2.10
CA ASP A 170 8.67 3.34 2.94
C ASP A 170 9.57 2.38 3.74
N LEU A 171 9.23 2.13 5.00
CA LEU A 171 9.94 1.21 5.88
C LEU A 171 8.94 0.23 6.49
N GLY A 172 9.29 -1.06 6.44
CA GLY A 172 8.44 -2.14 6.88
C GLY A 172 9.16 -3.11 7.81
N VAL A 173 8.41 -3.64 8.77
CA VAL A 173 8.83 -4.73 9.66
C VAL A 173 7.69 -5.75 9.79
N LEU A 174 8.05 -7.02 9.85
CA LEU A 174 7.17 -8.13 10.22
C LEU A 174 7.82 -9.03 11.27
N VAL A 175 7.04 -9.40 12.29
CA VAL A 175 7.46 -10.25 13.41
C VAL A 175 6.47 -11.39 13.58
N ASN A 176 6.93 -12.63 13.41
CA ASN A 176 6.14 -13.83 13.67
C ASN A 176 6.43 -14.33 15.09
N THR A 177 5.43 -14.28 15.97
CA THR A 177 5.58 -14.70 17.37
C THR A 177 5.08 -16.13 17.58
N LYS A 178 5.37 -16.71 18.74
CA LYS A 178 4.72 -17.97 19.18
C LYS A 178 3.48 -17.71 20.04
N PHE A 179 3.17 -16.44 20.30
CA PHE A 179 2.07 -16.08 21.18
C PHE A 179 0.74 -16.46 20.51
N PHE A 180 -0.20 -17.02 21.27
CA PHE A 180 -1.45 -17.62 20.76
C PHE A 180 -1.29 -18.74 19.72
N SER A 181 -0.11 -19.33 19.57
CA SER A 181 0.06 -20.52 18.74
C SER A 181 -0.58 -21.74 19.42
N PHE A 182 -1.42 -22.47 18.69
CA PHE A 182 -2.01 -23.73 19.17
C PHE A 182 -1.02 -24.90 19.07
N THR A 183 -0.06 -24.84 18.15
CA THR A 183 0.91 -25.91 17.90
C THR A 183 2.28 -25.65 18.54
N GLY A 184 2.49 -24.49 19.16
CA GLY A 184 3.77 -24.03 19.69
C GLY A 184 4.78 -23.59 18.61
N LYS A 185 4.36 -23.58 17.34
CA LYS A 185 5.14 -23.07 16.20
C LYS A 185 4.88 -21.58 16.00
N ARG A 186 5.66 -20.95 15.12
CA ARG A 186 5.47 -19.52 14.80
C ARG A 186 4.50 -19.31 13.64
N ASP A 187 4.27 -20.34 12.85
CA ASP A 187 3.48 -20.25 11.61
C ASP A 187 1.98 -20.02 11.89
N ASP A 188 1.51 -20.44 13.07
CA ASP A 188 0.14 -20.30 13.57
C ASP A 188 0.05 -19.35 14.77
N GLY A 189 1.13 -18.62 15.07
CA GLY A 189 1.15 -17.63 16.14
C GLY A 189 0.71 -16.25 15.66
N LEU A 190 0.63 -15.30 16.60
CA LEU A 190 0.33 -13.91 16.31
C LEU A 190 1.43 -13.29 15.44
N ASN A 191 1.01 -12.66 14.34
CA ASN A 191 1.87 -11.87 13.46
C ASN A 191 1.69 -10.38 13.75
N ILE A 192 2.79 -9.68 13.94
CA ILE A 192 2.83 -8.25 14.19
C ILE A 192 3.55 -7.58 13.02
N GLY A 193 2.92 -6.57 12.43
CA GLY A 193 3.50 -5.80 11.34
C GLY A 193 3.46 -4.32 11.63
N MET A 194 4.48 -3.60 11.16
CA MET A 194 4.55 -2.15 11.18
C MET A 194 5.02 -1.68 9.81
N SER A 195 4.37 -0.65 9.27
CA SER A 195 4.74 -0.02 8.02
C SER A 195 4.63 1.49 8.18
N ILE A 196 5.69 2.20 7.80
CA ILE A 196 5.71 3.66 7.64
C ILE A 196 5.81 3.89 6.14
N SER A 197 4.77 4.49 5.55
CA SER A 197 4.69 4.70 4.11
C SER A 197 4.73 6.19 3.76
N ASN A 198 5.20 6.49 2.55
CA ASN A 198 5.19 7.80 1.91
C ASN A 198 5.95 8.89 2.68
N TYR A 199 7.00 8.53 3.43
CA TYR A 199 7.83 9.52 4.12
C TYR A 199 8.81 10.17 3.14
N GLY A 200 8.56 11.43 2.76
CA GLY A 200 9.24 12.02 1.62
C GLY A 200 9.26 13.54 1.53
N THR A 201 9.75 14.02 0.39
CA THR A 201 9.76 15.44 0.04
C THR A 201 8.34 15.93 -0.25
N ARG A 202 8.15 17.26 -0.16
CA ARG A 202 6.92 17.88 -0.69
C ARG A 202 6.90 17.75 -2.21
N MET A 203 5.71 17.61 -2.77
CA MET A 203 5.48 17.68 -4.22
C MET A 203 5.93 19.06 -4.74
N LYS A 204 6.65 19.07 -5.86
CA LYS A 204 7.14 20.27 -6.54
C LYS A 204 6.97 20.16 -8.04
#